data_AF-A0A853JGN0-F1
#
_entry.id   AF-A0A853JGN0-F1
#
_cell.length_a   1.000
_cell.length_b   1.000
_cell.length_c   1.000
_cell.angle_alpha   90.00
_cell.angle_beta   90.00
_cell.angle_gamma   90.00
#
_symmetry.space_group_name_H-M   'P 1'
#
loop_
_entity.id
_entity.type
_entity.pdbx_description
1 polymer ?
#
loop_
_entity_poly.entity_id
_entity_poly.type
_entity_poly.pdbx_seq_one_letter_code
_entity_poly.pdbx_strand_id
1 'polypeptide(L)'
;MNANGVSAVQAEQDLFGDALSCELYLPAQLVPGPAPGRLPQAEALLAGLAQVEDLRKDDSGEERGELPLLAQRMDAKLDLMLMLIGRMVSRSSDALPLRALRWSHRGARLDAPARSGIAAGDAGVLHLQPSEWLPDHLELPVAVLAETAADGGMQRVWLRFGEFPAGLSDALEKHLFRLHRKQIAASRR
;
A
#
# COMPACT_ATOMS: atom_id res chain seq x y z
N MET A 1 -24.36 3.67 -20.15
CA MET A 1 -22.91 3.37 -20.18
C MET A 1 -22.20 4.70 -20.36
N ASN A 2 -21.91 5.40 -19.25
CA ASN A 2 -21.25 6.70 -19.33
C ASN A 2 -19.75 6.46 -19.16
N ALA A 3 -19.03 6.41 -20.28
CA ALA A 3 -17.57 6.38 -20.30
C ALA A 3 -17.05 7.75 -19.83
N ASN A 4 -17.01 7.95 -18.52
CA ASN A 4 -16.54 9.18 -17.88
C ASN A 4 -15.03 9.09 -17.56
N GLY A 5 -14.27 8.45 -18.45
CA GLY A 5 -12.82 8.36 -18.36
C GLY A 5 -12.18 9.69 -18.72
N VAL A 6 -11.19 10.12 -17.94
CA VAL A 6 -10.33 11.26 -18.29
C VAL A 6 -9.14 10.77 -19.10
N SER A 7 -8.43 11.69 -19.77
CA SER A 7 -7.19 11.31 -20.47
C SER A 7 -6.12 10.83 -19.47
N ALA A 8 -5.20 9.98 -19.91
CA ALA A 8 -4.09 9.52 -19.09
C ALA A 8 -3.23 10.69 -18.55
N VAL A 9 -3.04 11.75 -19.34
CA VAL A 9 -2.30 12.95 -18.92
C VAL A 9 -3.03 13.68 -17.80
N GLN A 10 -4.35 13.86 -17.94
CA GLN A 10 -5.18 14.48 -16.90
C GLN A 10 -5.20 13.61 -15.63
N ALA A 11 -5.34 12.29 -15.77
CA ALA A 11 -5.30 11.37 -14.63
C ALA A 11 -3.95 11.42 -13.89
N GLU A 12 -2.84 11.49 -14.63
CA GLU A 12 -1.50 11.64 -14.04
C GLU A 12 -1.39 12.95 -13.25
N GLN A 13 -1.91 14.06 -13.79
CA GLN A 13 -1.92 15.36 -13.12
C GLN A 13 -2.83 15.38 -11.88
N ASP A 14 -4.04 14.84 -11.99
CA ASP A 14 -5.02 14.75 -10.89
C ASP A 14 -4.43 14.00 -9.69
N LEU A 15 -3.81 12.84 -9.95
CA LEU A 15 -3.30 11.95 -8.91
C LEU A 15 -1.94 12.37 -8.37
N PHE A 16 -1.06 12.94 -9.20
CA PHE A 16 0.36 13.10 -8.85
C PHE A 16 0.94 14.51 -9.05
N GLY A 17 0.20 15.48 -9.58
CA GLY A 17 0.72 16.81 -9.95
C GLY A 17 1.56 17.50 -8.86
N ASP A 18 0.90 18.11 -7.87
CA ASP A 18 1.56 18.74 -6.71
C ASP A 18 1.59 17.83 -5.47
N ALA A 19 1.19 16.57 -5.62
CA ALA A 19 1.12 15.62 -4.51
C ALA A 19 2.46 14.90 -4.34
N LEU A 20 2.86 14.66 -3.09
CA LEU A 20 3.95 13.72 -2.80
C LEU A 20 3.58 12.35 -3.39
N SER A 21 4.46 11.84 -4.26
CA SER A 21 4.32 10.53 -4.89
C SER A 21 5.59 9.72 -4.76
N CYS A 22 5.45 8.43 -4.50
CA CYS A 22 6.56 7.47 -4.47
C CYS A 22 6.47 6.53 -5.67
N GLU A 23 7.60 6.23 -6.30
CA GLU A 23 7.71 5.17 -7.31
C GLU A 23 8.45 3.97 -6.70
N LEU A 24 7.80 2.80 -6.66
CA LEU A 24 8.31 1.61 -5.99
C LEU A 24 7.71 0.33 -6.57
N TYR A 25 8.29 -0.81 -6.20
CA TYR A 25 7.72 -2.12 -6.47
C TYR A 25 7.07 -2.67 -5.20
N LEU A 26 5.76 -2.95 -5.25
CA LEU A 26 5.03 -3.55 -4.13
C LEU A 26 4.11 -4.67 -4.61
N PRO A 27 3.83 -5.68 -3.76
CA PRO A 27 2.77 -6.65 -4.02
C PRO A 27 1.43 -5.92 -4.12
N ALA A 28 0.83 -5.93 -5.30
CA ALA A 28 -0.39 -5.17 -5.56
C ALA A 28 -1.27 -5.82 -6.63
N GLN A 29 -2.58 -5.71 -6.47
CA GLN A 29 -3.56 -6.15 -7.44
C GLN A 29 -4.79 -5.26 -7.41
N LEU A 30 -5.34 -4.96 -8.59
CA LEU A 30 -6.65 -4.35 -8.72
C LEU A 30 -7.69 -5.45 -8.91
N VAL A 31 -8.70 -5.47 -8.03
CA VAL A 31 -9.86 -6.36 -8.12
C VAL A 31 -11.03 -5.57 -8.74
N PRO A 32 -11.57 -6.00 -9.89
CA PRO A 32 -12.71 -5.33 -10.52
C PRO A 32 -13.98 -5.43 -9.66
N GLY A 33 -14.82 -4.41 -9.76
CA GLY A 33 -16.13 -4.38 -9.13
C GLY A 33 -16.18 -3.53 -7.86
N PRO A 34 -17.32 -2.89 -7.58
CA PRO A 34 -17.47 -2.04 -6.41
C PRO A 34 -17.46 -2.88 -5.13
N ALA A 35 -16.59 -2.54 -4.19
CA ALA A 35 -16.64 -3.04 -2.83
C ALA A 35 -16.15 -1.95 -1.85
N PRO A 36 -16.64 -1.93 -0.60
CA PRO A 36 -16.34 -0.88 0.37
C PRO A 36 -14.91 -0.92 0.92
N GLY A 37 -14.12 -1.94 0.56
CA GLY A 37 -12.79 -2.18 1.12
C GLY A 37 -12.84 -2.46 2.62
N ARG A 38 -11.70 -2.29 3.30
CA ARG A 38 -11.55 -2.52 4.75
C ARG A 38 -10.89 -1.32 5.42
N LEU A 39 -11.56 -0.17 5.38
CA LEU A 39 -10.97 1.11 5.78
C LEU A 39 -10.50 1.16 7.24
N PRO A 40 -11.25 0.67 8.25
CA PRO A 40 -10.77 0.67 9.63
C PRO A 40 -9.54 -0.22 9.82
N GLN A 41 -9.48 -1.37 9.12
CA GLN A 41 -8.34 -2.27 9.16
C GLN A 41 -7.12 -1.66 8.45
N ALA A 42 -7.34 -0.97 7.32
CA ALA A 42 -6.29 -0.24 6.62
C ALA A 42 -5.66 0.84 7.51
N GLU A 43 -6.50 1.61 8.24
CA GLU A 43 -6.01 2.62 9.19
C GLU A 43 -5.20 1.99 10.32
N ALA A 44 -5.75 0.94 10.96
CA ALA A 44 -5.08 0.22 12.03
C ALA A 44 -3.74 -0.39 11.57
N LEU A 45 -3.69 -0.94 10.35
CA LEU A 45 -2.48 -1.50 9.76
C LEU A 45 -1.41 -0.42 9.55
N LEU A 46 -1.78 0.71 8.93
CA LEU A 46 -0.84 1.82 8.68
C LEU A 46 -0.33 2.45 9.99
N ALA A 47 -1.20 2.57 11.00
CA ALA A 47 -0.83 3.06 12.33
C ALA A 47 0.10 2.07 13.06
N GLY A 48 -0.21 0.77 13.04
CA GLY A 48 0.62 -0.27 13.63
C GLY A 48 2.00 -0.36 12.96
N LEU A 49 2.05 -0.26 11.62
CA LEU A 49 3.31 -0.18 10.87
C LEU A 49 4.15 1.03 11.29
N ALA A 50 3.52 2.20 11.49
CA ALA A 50 4.23 3.39 11.97
C ALA A 50 4.91 3.12 13.32
N GLN A 51 4.18 2.57 14.28
CA GLN A 51 4.69 2.28 15.62
C GLN A 51 5.86 1.31 15.60
N VAL A 52 5.75 0.20 14.86
CA VAL A 52 6.82 -0.80 14.79
C VAL A 52 8.07 -0.27 14.09
N GLU A 53 7.89 0.52 13.03
CA GLU A 53 9.02 1.10 12.29
C GLU A 53 9.76 2.19 13.09
N ASP A 54 9.05 2.97 13.90
CA ASP A 54 9.66 3.99 14.76
C ASP A 54 10.46 3.32 15.90
N LEU A 55 9.92 2.27 16.53
CA LEU A 55 10.62 1.49 17.57
C LEU A 55 11.95 0.90 17.08
N ARG A 56 11.99 0.37 15.85
CA ARG A 56 13.22 -0.18 15.26
C ARG A 56 14.31 0.87 15.02
N LYS A 57 13.93 2.15 14.89
CA LYS A 57 14.89 3.25 14.68
C LYS A 57 15.56 3.61 16.01
N ASP A 58 14.83 3.58 17.11
CA ASP A 58 15.32 3.95 18.43
C ASP A 58 16.18 2.86 19.08
N ASP A 59 16.00 1.57 18.72
CA ASP A 59 16.80 0.43 19.21
C ASP A 59 18.26 0.41 18.69
N SER A 60 18.65 1.41 17.90
CA SER A 60 20.02 1.59 17.37
C SER A 60 20.92 2.49 18.22
N GLY A 61 20.39 3.02 19.35
CA GLY A 61 21.14 3.80 20.35
C GLY A 61 21.27 3.04 21.68
N GLU A 62 22.40 3.25 22.36
CA GLU A 62 22.95 2.53 23.52
C GLU A 62 22.12 2.57 24.84
N GLU A 63 20.79 2.63 24.80
CA GLU A 63 19.92 2.68 26.00
C GLU A 63 19.07 1.42 26.20
N ARG A 64 19.58 0.22 25.86
CA ARG A 64 19.08 -1.01 26.49
C ARG A 64 19.59 -1.11 27.93
N GLY A 65 19.08 -0.23 28.79
CA GLY A 65 18.92 -0.62 30.20
C GLY A 65 18.16 -1.93 30.19
N GLU A 66 18.71 -2.98 30.81
CA GLU A 66 18.19 -4.35 30.77
C GLU A 66 16.66 -4.34 30.92
N LEU A 67 15.93 -4.55 29.82
CA LEU A 67 14.49 -4.71 29.87
C LEU A 67 14.21 -5.82 30.89
N PRO A 68 13.27 -5.64 31.83
CA PRO A 68 12.96 -6.66 32.83
C PRO A 68 12.78 -8.02 32.14
N LEU A 69 13.31 -9.10 32.71
CA LEU A 69 13.25 -10.45 32.12
C LEU A 69 11.84 -10.86 31.65
N LEU A 70 10.79 -10.33 32.29
CA LEU A 70 9.40 -10.52 31.87
C LEU A 70 9.12 -9.90 30.50
N ALA A 71 9.60 -8.68 30.24
CA ALA A 71 9.45 -7.98 28.96
C ALA A 71 10.20 -8.73 27.84
N GLN A 72 11.42 -9.20 28.09
CA GLN A 72 12.17 -10.02 27.13
C GLN A 72 11.43 -11.33 26.77
N ARG A 73 10.82 -11.98 27.78
CA ARG A 73 10.00 -13.19 27.57
C ARG A 73 8.71 -12.90 26.80
N MET A 74 8.11 -11.73 27.01
CA MET A 74 6.93 -11.30 26.25
C MET A 74 7.29 -11.02 24.80
N ASP A 75 8.41 -10.32 24.56
CA ASP A 75 8.94 -10.01 23.23
C ASP A 75 9.20 -11.29 22.42
N ALA A 76 9.91 -12.26 23.01
CA ALA A 76 10.16 -13.55 22.37
C ALA A 76 8.87 -14.34 22.04
N LYS A 77 7.81 -14.20 22.86
CA LYS A 77 6.50 -14.82 22.58
C LYS A 77 5.78 -14.10 21.44
N LEU A 78 5.84 -12.77 21.40
CA LEU A 78 5.26 -11.97 20.33
C LEU A 78 5.94 -12.26 18.99
N ASP A 79 7.27 -12.38 18.97
CA ASP A 79 8.04 -12.78 17.79
C ASP A 79 7.65 -14.18 17.30
N LEU A 80 7.55 -15.16 18.21
CA LEU A 80 7.11 -16.50 17.86
C LEU A 80 5.67 -16.50 17.32
N MET A 81 4.76 -15.73 17.93
CA MET A 81 3.39 -15.56 17.45
C MET A 81 3.36 -14.91 16.06
N LEU A 82 4.13 -13.84 15.83
CA LEU A 82 4.22 -13.16 14.55
C LEU A 82 4.73 -14.10 13.45
N MET A 83 5.76 -14.91 13.75
CA MET A 83 6.29 -15.91 12.83
C MET A 83 5.26 -17.01 12.51
N LEU A 84 4.57 -17.54 13.52
CA LEU A 84 3.56 -18.59 13.32
C LEU A 84 2.35 -18.07 12.53
N ILE A 85 1.87 -16.87 12.83
CA ILE A 85 0.78 -16.22 12.10
C ILE A 85 1.21 -15.93 10.67
N GLY A 86 2.40 -15.35 10.45
CA GLY A 86 2.94 -15.11 9.11
C GLY A 86 3.03 -16.39 8.28
N ARG A 87 3.43 -17.51 8.89
CA ARG A 87 3.47 -18.83 8.24
C ARG A 87 2.08 -19.40 7.94
N MET A 88 1.07 -19.10 8.76
CA MET A 88 -0.31 -19.50 8.49
C MET A 88 -0.90 -18.70 7.33
N VAL A 89 -0.75 -17.38 7.36
CA VAL A 89 -1.25 -16.47 6.32
C VAL A 89 -0.63 -16.80 4.97
N SER A 90 0.69 -17.05 4.92
CA SER A 90 1.38 -17.40 3.67
C SER A 90 0.96 -18.75 3.07
N ARG A 91 0.35 -19.65 3.85
CA ARG A 91 -0.18 -20.92 3.35
C ARG A 91 -1.61 -20.80 2.81
N SER A 92 -2.37 -19.82 3.27
CA SER A 92 -3.79 -19.67 2.94
C SER A 92 -4.09 -18.58 1.91
N SER A 93 -3.19 -17.62 1.72
CA SER A 93 -3.40 -16.51 0.78
C SER A 93 -2.69 -16.77 -0.54
N ASP A 94 -3.37 -16.50 -1.65
CA ASP A 94 -2.66 -16.21 -2.90
C ASP A 94 -1.82 -14.95 -2.69
N ALA A 95 -0.53 -15.04 -2.98
CA ALA A 95 0.37 -13.91 -2.84
C ALA A 95 0.03 -12.84 -3.89
N LEU A 96 -0.09 -11.59 -3.46
CA LEU A 96 -0.26 -10.48 -4.39
C LEU A 96 0.96 -10.41 -5.32
N PRO A 97 0.77 -10.20 -6.63
CA PRO A 97 1.89 -10.16 -7.56
C PRO A 97 2.66 -8.84 -7.38
N LEU A 98 3.98 -8.90 -7.50
CA LEU A 98 4.83 -7.70 -7.46
C LEU A 98 4.54 -6.80 -8.67
N ARG A 99 4.30 -5.51 -8.43
CA ARG A 99 3.99 -4.52 -9.47
C ARG A 99 4.78 -3.23 -9.26
N ALA A 100 5.20 -2.62 -10.37
CA ALA A 100 5.63 -1.23 -10.37
C ALA A 100 4.41 -0.35 -10.06
N LEU A 101 4.56 0.52 -9.07
CA LEU A 101 3.51 1.37 -8.53
C LEU A 101 4.03 2.80 -8.44
N ARG A 102 3.25 3.77 -8.94
CA ARG A 102 3.36 5.17 -8.52
C ARG A 102 2.22 5.45 -7.56
N TRP A 103 2.52 5.88 -6.34
CA TRP A 103 1.55 5.99 -5.25
C TRP A 103 1.58 7.39 -4.61
N SER A 104 0.42 8.04 -4.51
CA SER A 104 0.20 9.25 -3.72
C SER A 104 -0.98 9.06 -2.77
N HIS A 105 -1.27 10.06 -1.93
CA HIS A 105 -2.44 10.02 -1.05
C HIS A 105 -3.78 10.10 -1.83
N ARG A 106 -3.75 10.53 -3.10
CA ARG A 106 -4.94 10.67 -3.95
C ARG A 106 -5.28 9.38 -4.70
N GLY A 107 -4.29 8.53 -4.92
CA GLY A 107 -4.45 7.35 -5.75
C GLY A 107 -3.15 6.68 -6.12
N ALA A 108 -3.25 5.75 -7.06
CA ALA A 108 -2.12 4.98 -7.53
C ALA A 108 -2.19 4.70 -9.03
N ARG A 109 -1.03 4.41 -9.62
CA ARG A 109 -0.89 3.96 -11.01
C ARG A 109 -0.09 2.67 -11.02
N LEU A 110 -0.62 1.65 -11.69
CA LEU A 110 0.01 0.34 -11.83
C LEU A 110 -0.34 -0.31 -13.17
N ASP A 111 0.43 -1.32 -13.55
CA ASP A 111 0.16 -2.14 -14.72
C ASP A 111 -0.62 -3.40 -14.29
N ALA A 112 -1.81 -3.58 -14.85
CA ALA A 112 -2.71 -4.69 -14.61
C ALA A 112 -2.83 -5.58 -15.87
N PRO A 113 -3.25 -6.84 -15.77
CA PRO A 113 -3.51 -7.66 -16.96
C PRO A 113 -4.56 -7.02 -17.87
N ALA A 114 -4.31 -6.92 -19.18
CA ALA A 114 -5.24 -6.30 -20.14
C ALA A 114 -6.60 -7.03 -20.23
N ARG A 115 -6.64 -8.32 -19.85
CA ARG A 115 -7.88 -9.12 -19.79
C ARG A 115 -8.63 -9.01 -18.46
N SER A 116 -8.28 -8.06 -17.61
CA SER A 116 -8.94 -7.85 -16.32
C SER A 116 -10.39 -7.38 -16.44
N GLY A 117 -10.81 -6.89 -17.61
CA GLY A 117 -12.17 -6.40 -17.84
C GLY A 117 -12.47 -5.07 -17.16
N ILE A 118 -11.42 -4.36 -16.76
CA ILE A 118 -11.46 -3.05 -16.12
C ILE A 118 -11.41 -1.99 -17.21
N ALA A 119 -12.35 -1.04 -17.16
CA ALA A 119 -12.45 0.10 -18.04
C ALA A 119 -12.37 1.43 -17.26
N ALA A 120 -12.01 2.52 -17.93
CA ALA A 120 -12.11 3.86 -17.35
C ALA A 120 -13.57 4.18 -16.94
N GLY A 121 -13.75 4.64 -15.71
CA GLY A 121 -15.05 4.87 -15.06
C GLY A 121 -15.50 3.73 -14.14
N ASP A 122 -14.87 2.56 -14.22
CA ASP A 122 -15.24 1.43 -13.36
C ASP A 122 -14.77 1.62 -11.91
N ALA A 123 -15.49 0.96 -10.99
CA ALA A 123 -15.08 0.83 -9.60
C ALA A 123 -14.30 -0.46 -9.38
N GLY A 124 -13.38 -0.43 -8.41
CA GLY A 124 -12.59 -1.58 -8.01
C GLY A 124 -12.10 -1.46 -6.57
N VAL A 125 -11.31 -2.44 -6.15
CA VAL A 125 -10.56 -2.40 -4.88
C VAL A 125 -9.08 -2.66 -5.19
N LEU A 126 -8.23 -1.72 -4.76
CA LEU A 126 -6.79 -1.89 -4.79
C LEU A 126 -6.37 -2.69 -3.55
N HIS A 127 -5.84 -3.88 -3.78
CA HIS A 127 -5.13 -4.67 -2.79
C HIS A 127 -3.65 -4.29 -2.87
N LEU A 128 -3.07 -3.85 -1.77
CA LEU A 128 -1.68 -3.37 -1.73
C LEU A 128 -1.01 -3.76 -0.42
N GLN A 129 0.12 -4.45 -0.48
CA GLN A 129 0.94 -4.73 0.69
C GLN A 129 1.90 -3.56 0.95
N PRO A 130 1.74 -2.78 2.03
CA PRO A 130 2.51 -1.55 2.29
C PRO A 130 3.89 -1.80 2.90
N SER A 131 4.20 -3.03 3.32
CA SER A 131 5.46 -3.39 3.99
C SER A 131 5.96 -4.76 3.57
N GLU A 132 7.26 -4.91 3.35
CA GLU A 132 7.88 -6.17 2.92
C GLU A 132 7.91 -7.24 4.03
N TRP A 133 8.00 -6.84 5.30
CA TRP A 133 8.19 -7.77 6.42
C TRP A 133 6.89 -8.30 7.03
N LEU A 134 5.75 -7.69 6.69
CA LEU A 134 4.42 -8.08 7.19
C LEU A 134 3.55 -8.50 5.99
N PRO A 135 3.16 -9.77 5.88
CA PRO A 135 2.32 -10.26 4.78
C PRO A 135 0.84 -9.93 5.04
N ASP A 136 0.53 -8.64 5.18
CA ASP A 136 -0.82 -8.10 5.31
C ASP A 136 -1.02 -6.97 4.28
N HIS A 137 -2.25 -6.76 3.80
CA HIS A 137 -2.53 -5.85 2.70
C HIS A 137 -3.67 -4.89 3.03
N LEU A 138 -3.60 -3.71 2.42
CA LEU A 138 -4.67 -2.71 2.39
C LEU A 138 -5.70 -3.13 1.34
N GLU A 139 -6.98 -2.94 1.64
CA GLU A 139 -8.09 -3.07 0.69
C GLU A 139 -8.76 -1.71 0.52
N LEU A 140 -8.38 -0.97 -0.52
CA LEU A 140 -8.76 0.42 -0.74
C LEU A 140 -9.71 0.55 -1.93
N PRO A 141 -10.96 1.03 -1.74
CA PRO A 141 -11.87 1.34 -2.84
C PRO A 141 -11.28 2.37 -3.78
N VAL A 142 -11.40 2.11 -5.07
CA VAL A 142 -10.89 2.98 -6.13
C VAL A 142 -11.88 3.14 -7.28
N ALA A 143 -11.76 4.26 -7.98
CA ALA A 143 -12.33 4.47 -9.30
C ALA A 143 -11.22 4.53 -10.35
N VAL A 144 -11.44 3.88 -11.49
CA VAL A 144 -10.50 3.89 -12.62
C VAL A 144 -10.69 5.17 -13.42
N LEU A 145 -9.64 5.98 -13.53
CA LEU A 145 -9.70 7.29 -14.17
C LEU A 145 -9.43 7.21 -15.65
N ALA A 146 -8.41 6.45 -15.96
CA ALA A 146 -7.85 6.30 -17.28
C ALA A 146 -7.20 4.93 -17.35
N GLU A 147 -7.06 4.45 -18.58
CA GLU A 147 -6.27 3.28 -18.90
C GLU A 147 -5.59 3.46 -20.25
N THR A 148 -4.44 2.82 -20.41
CA THR A 148 -3.75 2.76 -21.70
C THR A 148 -3.13 1.38 -21.86
N ALA A 149 -2.98 0.94 -23.11
CA ALA A 149 -2.18 -0.23 -23.41
C ALA A 149 -0.75 -0.05 -22.88
N ALA A 150 -0.20 -1.12 -22.30
CA ALA A 150 1.19 -1.23 -21.89
C ALA A 150 1.80 -2.49 -22.53
N ASP A 151 3.12 -2.62 -22.43
CA ASP A 151 3.83 -3.75 -23.03
C ASP A 151 3.45 -5.09 -22.37
N GLY A 152 3.64 -6.19 -23.11
CA GLY A 152 3.49 -7.54 -22.55
C GLY A 152 2.06 -7.97 -22.24
N GLY A 153 1.05 -7.39 -22.92
CA GLY A 153 -0.36 -7.71 -22.67
C GLY A 153 -0.90 -7.16 -21.35
N MET A 154 -0.25 -6.12 -20.84
CA MET A 154 -0.69 -5.35 -19.69
C MET A 154 -1.44 -4.10 -20.14
N GLN A 155 -2.20 -3.54 -19.21
CA GLN A 155 -2.80 -2.22 -19.33
C GLN A 155 -2.39 -1.40 -18.12
N ARG A 156 -1.92 -0.19 -18.36
CA ARG A 156 -1.63 0.77 -17.30
C ARG A 156 -2.92 1.44 -16.89
N VAL A 157 -3.21 1.46 -15.60
CA VAL A 157 -4.43 2.03 -15.04
C VAL A 157 -4.09 3.12 -14.02
N TRP A 158 -4.91 4.17 -14.01
CA TRP A 158 -4.87 5.24 -13.01
C TRP A 158 -6.05 5.10 -12.08
N LEU A 159 -5.80 4.98 -10.80
CA LEU A 159 -6.78 4.64 -9.78
C LEU A 159 -6.88 5.79 -8.79
N ARG A 160 -8.06 6.38 -8.67
CA ARG A 160 -8.35 7.38 -7.63
C ARG A 160 -8.94 6.69 -6.42
N PHE A 161 -8.42 7.00 -5.24
CA PHE A 161 -9.03 6.54 -4.01
C PHE A 161 -10.41 7.14 -3.80
N GLY A 162 -11.29 6.37 -3.15
CA GLY A 162 -12.55 6.90 -2.65
C GLY A 162 -12.36 7.92 -1.53
N GLU A 163 -13.45 8.45 -1.00
CA GLU A 163 -13.39 9.28 0.20
C GLU A 163 -13.04 8.41 1.41
N PHE A 164 -11.96 8.76 2.10
CA PHE A 164 -11.51 8.07 3.29
C PHE A 164 -11.85 8.86 4.55
N PRO A 165 -12.13 8.16 5.67
CA PRO A 165 -12.16 8.79 6.99
C PRO A 165 -10.87 9.56 7.26
N ALA A 166 -10.95 10.66 8.01
CA ALA A 166 -9.81 11.54 8.28
C ALA A 166 -8.61 10.79 8.90
N GLY A 167 -8.86 9.81 9.77
CA GLY A 167 -7.81 8.98 10.39
C GLY A 167 -7.02 8.18 9.36
N LEU A 168 -7.71 7.48 8.45
CA LEU A 168 -7.07 6.74 7.36
C LEU A 168 -6.29 7.68 6.40
N SER A 169 -6.87 8.82 6.04
CA SER A 169 -6.19 9.81 5.17
C SER A 169 -4.87 10.28 5.78
N ASP A 170 -4.87 10.67 7.05
CA ASP A 170 -3.67 11.09 7.79
C ASP A 170 -2.65 9.95 7.92
N ALA A 171 -3.10 8.73 8.23
CA ALA A 171 -2.23 7.55 8.32
C ALA A 171 -1.55 7.23 6.98
N LEU A 172 -2.27 7.36 5.86
CA LEU A 172 -1.78 7.15 4.50
C LEU A 172 -0.73 8.19 4.11
N GLU A 173 -1.00 9.48 4.35
CA GLU A 173 -0.07 10.56 4.08
C GLU A 173 1.25 10.39 4.86
N LYS A 174 1.15 10.11 6.16
CA LYS A 174 2.31 9.85 7.01
C LYS A 174 3.11 8.64 6.53
N HIS A 175 2.43 7.57 6.11
CA HIS A 175 3.10 6.38 5.56
C HIS A 175 3.87 6.72 4.27
N LEU A 176 3.25 7.41 3.33
CA LEU A 176 3.89 7.86 2.09
C LEU A 176 5.10 8.76 2.35
N PHE A 177 5.00 9.68 3.33
CA PHE A 177 6.13 10.52 3.73
C PHE A 177 7.30 9.69 4.27
N ARG A 178 7.01 8.67 5.10
CA ARG A 178 8.05 7.73 5.59
C ARG A 178 8.70 6.94 4.45
N LEU A 179 7.90 6.42 3.50
CA LEU A 179 8.41 5.74 2.31
C LEU A 179 9.31 6.65 1.48
N HIS A 180 8.85 7.87 1.20
CA HIS A 180 9.61 8.86 0.44
C HIS A 180 10.96 9.18 1.09
N ARG A 181 10.97 9.42 2.41
CA ARG A 181 12.21 9.67 3.16
C ARG A 181 13.16 8.47 3.10
N LYS A 182 12.64 7.24 3.16
CA LYS A 182 13.44 6.01 2.99
C LYS A 182 14.07 5.93 1.59
N GLN A 183 13.30 6.26 0.55
CA GLN A 183 13.80 6.27 -0.85
C GLN A 183 14.93 7.28 -1.06
N ILE A 184 14.78 8.51 -0.54
CA ILE A 184 15.83 9.54 -0.59
C ILE A 184 17.10 9.07 0.12
N ALA A 185 16.96 8.40 1.27
CA ALA A 185 18.12 7.89 2.01
C ALA A 185 18.84 6.76 1.24
N ALA A 186 18.09 5.89 0.57
CA ALA A 186 18.65 4.81 -0.24
C ALA A 186 19.37 5.32 -1.50
N SER A 187 18.85 6.37 -2.15
CA SER A 187 19.43 6.92 -3.38
C SER A 187 20.73 7.73 -3.18
N ARG A 188 21.10 8.01 -1.92
CA ARG A 188 22.35 8.72 -1.56
C ARG A 188 23.52 7.77 -1.29
N ARG A 189 23.29 6.46 -1.27
CA ARG A 189 24.32 5.42 -1.12
C ARG A 189 24.72 4.89 -2.48
#